data_AF-A0A353Y6P3-F1
#
_entry.id   AF-A0A353Y6P3-F1
#
_cell.length_a   1.000
_cell.length_b   1.000
_cell.length_c   1.000
_cell.angle_alpha   90.00
_cell.angle_beta   90.00
_cell.angle_gamma   90.00
#
_symmetry.space_group_name_H-M   'P 1'
#
loop_
_entity.id
_entity.type
_entity.pdbx_description
1 polymer ?
#
loop_
_entity_poly.entity_id
_entity_poly.type
_entity_poly.pdbx_seq_one_letter_code
_entity_poly.pdbx_strand_id
1 'polypeptide(L)'
;IHNYIVKGVLWQAFTSEQPVALLIDEIDKADIEFPNDLLREIDRMEFYCYETRELIKAKHRPLVFITSNNEKELPDAFLRRCFFHYIKFPDAETMAKIVAVHFPGLKQELLGAAMKTFFDVRNLPGLKKKPSTSELLDWLKLLLAEDIPAEALQSKDEKVAVPPLVGALLKNEQDVSLFEKLVFMQRHNR
;
A
#
# COMPACT_ATOMS: atom_id res chain seq x y z
N ILE A 1 26.45 10.37 -29.59
CA ILE A 1 25.56 10.57 -28.42
C ILE A 1 24.87 9.28 -27.96
N HIS A 2 24.48 8.38 -28.89
CA HIS A 2 23.86 7.08 -28.58
C HIS A 2 24.56 6.26 -27.48
N ASN A 3 25.90 6.21 -27.48
CA ASN A 3 26.69 5.47 -26.47
C ASN A 3 26.60 6.06 -25.05
N TYR A 4 25.97 7.23 -24.88
CA TYR A 4 25.81 7.92 -23.60
C TYR A 4 24.34 7.97 -23.15
N ILE A 5 23.41 7.42 -23.93
CA ILE A 5 21.98 7.45 -23.60
C ILE A 5 21.59 6.14 -22.93
N VAL A 6 21.14 6.26 -21.68
CA VAL A 6 20.59 5.13 -20.92
C VAL A 6 19.08 5.08 -21.18
N LYS A 7 18.63 3.98 -21.80
CA LYS A 7 17.21 3.77 -22.08
C LYS A 7 16.44 3.52 -20.78
N GLY A 8 15.50 4.41 -20.46
CA GLY A 8 14.56 4.23 -19.35
C GLY A 8 13.54 3.12 -19.60
N VAL A 9 12.77 2.77 -18.57
CA VAL A 9 11.83 1.61 -18.59
C VAL A 9 10.78 1.74 -19.68
N LEU A 10 10.21 2.93 -19.91
CA LEU A 10 9.23 3.17 -20.99
C LEU A 10 9.82 2.88 -22.37
N TRP A 11 11.05 3.33 -22.64
CA TRP A 11 11.75 3.04 -23.88
C TRP A 11 11.93 1.54 -24.06
N GLN A 12 12.44 0.86 -23.02
CA GLN A 12 12.66 -0.58 -23.04
C GLN A 12 11.35 -1.32 -23.33
N ALA A 13 10.24 -0.91 -22.71
CA ALA A 13 8.92 -1.49 -22.95
C ALA A 13 8.45 -1.28 -24.40
N PHE A 14 8.61 -0.08 -24.95
CA PHE A 14 8.17 0.23 -26.32
C PHE A 14 9.02 -0.52 -27.35
N THR A 15 10.32 -0.64 -27.13
CA THR A 15 11.23 -1.29 -28.08
C THR A 15 11.40 -2.80 -27.85
N SER A 16 10.66 -3.38 -26.91
CA SER A 16 10.70 -4.82 -26.62
C SER A 16 10.27 -5.64 -27.85
N GLU A 17 11.01 -6.71 -28.15
CA GLU A 17 10.66 -7.67 -29.22
C GLU A 17 9.53 -8.64 -28.81
N GLN A 18 9.12 -8.60 -27.55
CA GLN A 18 8.06 -9.44 -27.00
C GLN A 18 7.01 -8.57 -26.30
N PRO A 19 5.73 -8.99 -26.25
CA PRO A 19 4.73 -8.33 -25.43
C PRO A 19 5.15 -8.26 -23.96
N VAL A 20 4.99 -7.10 -23.34
CA VAL A 20 5.39 -6.85 -21.94
C VAL A 20 4.28 -6.14 -21.17
N ALA A 21 4.33 -6.25 -19.85
CA ALA A 21 3.57 -5.41 -18.93
C ALA A 21 4.45 -4.24 -18.45
N LEU A 22 3.87 -3.05 -18.38
CA LEU A 22 4.51 -1.84 -17.83
C LEU A 22 3.75 -1.41 -16.58
N LEU A 23 4.43 -1.40 -15.42
CA LEU A 23 3.88 -0.88 -14.18
C LEU A 23 4.39 0.55 -13.95
N ILE A 24 3.46 1.47 -13.75
CA ILE A 24 3.71 2.85 -13.36
C ILE A 24 3.19 2.99 -11.93
N ASP A 25 4.12 3.03 -10.98
CA ASP A 25 3.80 2.97 -9.57
C ASP A 25 3.59 4.38 -8.98
N GLU A 26 2.60 4.51 -8.11
CA GLU A 26 2.29 5.72 -7.32
C GLU A 26 2.29 7.01 -8.15
N ILE A 27 1.52 7.01 -9.25
CA ILE A 27 1.48 8.12 -10.22
C ILE A 27 1.10 9.47 -9.58
N ASP A 28 0.38 9.44 -8.46
CA ASP A 28 -0.05 10.60 -7.68
C ASP A 28 1.07 11.28 -6.89
N LYS A 29 2.24 10.63 -6.74
CA LYS A 29 3.43 11.26 -6.16
C LYS A 29 4.16 12.17 -7.12
N ALA A 30 3.95 12.00 -8.43
CA ALA A 30 4.52 12.86 -9.45
C ALA A 30 3.96 14.29 -9.38
N ASP A 31 4.57 15.18 -10.15
CA ASP A 31 4.07 16.54 -10.35
C ASP A 31 2.70 16.53 -11.02
N ILE A 32 1.90 17.57 -10.77
CA ILE A 32 0.49 17.64 -11.21
C ILE A 32 0.33 17.58 -12.74
N GLU A 33 1.34 18.00 -13.49
CA GLU A 33 1.35 18.01 -14.95
C GLU A 33 1.72 16.65 -15.55
N PHE A 34 2.50 15.85 -14.81
CA PHE A 34 3.08 14.59 -15.29
C PHE A 34 2.05 13.57 -15.78
N PRO A 35 0.92 13.30 -15.08
CA PRO A 35 -0.08 12.36 -15.57
C PRO A 35 -0.62 12.76 -16.95
N ASN A 36 -0.87 14.05 -17.17
CA ASN A 36 -1.42 14.54 -18.44
C ASN A 36 -0.38 14.48 -19.56
N ASP A 37 0.88 14.79 -19.26
CA ASP A 37 1.95 14.68 -20.23
C ASP A 37 2.06 13.25 -20.72
N LEU A 38 2.13 12.29 -19.78
CA LEU A 38 2.27 10.86 -20.04
C LEU A 38 1.11 10.25 -20.87
N LEU A 39 -0.10 10.84 -20.82
CA LEU A 39 -1.25 10.35 -21.57
C LEU A 39 -0.96 10.29 -23.06
N ARG A 40 -0.22 11.26 -23.61
CA ARG A 40 0.03 11.32 -25.04
C ARG A 40 0.86 10.12 -25.49
N GLU A 41 1.93 9.83 -24.76
CA GLU A 41 2.85 8.74 -25.07
C GLU A 41 2.18 7.38 -24.88
N ILE A 42 1.36 7.21 -23.84
CA ILE A 42 0.61 5.97 -23.61
C ILE A 42 -0.54 5.81 -24.62
N ASP A 43 -1.25 6.88 -24.98
CA ASP A 43 -2.34 6.78 -25.96
C ASP A 43 -1.80 6.46 -27.37
N ARG A 44 -0.74 7.16 -27.78
CA ARG A 44 -0.12 7.03 -29.11
C ARG A 44 0.83 5.85 -29.22
N MET A 45 1.30 5.31 -28.10
CA MET A 45 2.32 4.26 -28.03
C MET A 45 3.61 4.68 -28.76
N GLU A 46 3.95 5.97 -28.66
CA GLU A 46 5.19 6.52 -29.19
C GLU A 46 5.62 7.77 -28.41
N PHE A 47 6.91 8.06 -28.39
CA PHE A 47 7.47 9.30 -27.84
C PHE A 47 8.67 9.76 -28.66
N TYR A 48 8.97 11.05 -28.62
CA TYR A 48 10.11 11.62 -29.33
C TYR A 48 11.28 11.80 -28.36
N CYS A 49 12.42 11.17 -28.64
CA CYS A 49 13.66 11.39 -27.89
C CYS A 49 14.43 12.54 -28.53
N TYR A 50 14.53 13.67 -27.84
CA TYR A 50 15.18 14.87 -28.37
C TYR A 50 16.70 14.71 -28.51
N GLU A 51 17.32 13.93 -27.63
CA GLU A 51 18.76 13.68 -27.59
C GLU A 51 19.24 12.87 -28.80
N THR A 52 18.43 11.92 -29.27
CA THR A 52 18.69 11.12 -30.48
C THR A 52 18.05 11.71 -31.73
N ARG A 53 17.04 12.58 -31.57
CA ARG A 53 16.14 13.06 -32.62
C ARG A 53 15.35 11.94 -33.29
N GLU A 54 14.95 10.95 -32.50
CA GLU A 54 14.21 9.78 -32.98
C GLU A 54 12.81 9.73 -32.39
N LEU A 55 11.85 9.30 -33.23
CA LEU A 55 10.52 8.93 -32.78
C LEU A 55 10.53 7.44 -32.43
N ILE A 56 10.39 7.12 -31.14
CA ILE A 56 10.36 5.75 -30.63
C ILE A 56 8.91 5.28 -30.61
N LYS A 57 8.59 4.26 -31.41
CA LYS A 57 7.26 3.65 -31.45
C LYS A 57 7.27 2.28 -30.79
N ALA A 58 6.18 1.93 -30.11
CA ALA A 58 6.03 0.62 -29.52
C ALA A 58 5.95 -0.47 -30.60
N LYS A 59 6.81 -1.49 -30.54
CA LYS A 59 6.74 -2.68 -31.40
C LYS A 59 5.53 -3.54 -31.07
N HIS A 60 5.32 -3.73 -29.77
CA HIS A 60 4.14 -4.36 -29.20
C HIS A 60 3.52 -3.40 -28.20
N ARG A 61 2.20 -3.21 -28.26
CA ARG A 61 1.48 -2.38 -27.29
C ARG A 61 1.61 -3.02 -25.90
N PRO A 62 2.29 -2.38 -24.92
CA PRO A 62 2.41 -2.95 -23.59
C PRO A 62 1.05 -2.95 -22.87
N LEU A 63 0.86 -3.91 -21.97
CA LEU A 63 -0.22 -3.85 -21.00
C LEU A 63 0.20 -2.92 -19.87
N VAL A 64 -0.42 -1.75 -19.77
CA VAL A 64 -0.03 -0.71 -18.81
C VAL A 64 -0.89 -0.82 -17.54
N PHE A 65 -0.22 -1.00 -16.40
CA PHE A 65 -0.79 -0.92 -15.07
C PHE A 65 -0.34 0.37 -14.41
N ILE A 66 -1.28 1.12 -13.86
CA ILE A 66 -1.01 2.36 -13.12
C ILE A 66 -1.57 2.18 -11.72
N THR A 67 -0.76 2.44 -10.69
CA THR A 67 -1.21 2.44 -9.29
C THR A 67 -1.27 3.86 -8.75
N SER A 68 -2.14 4.08 -7.77
CA SER A 68 -2.25 5.34 -7.04
C SER A 68 -2.69 5.02 -5.62
N ASN A 69 -2.15 5.76 -4.66
CA ASN A 69 -2.57 5.69 -3.26
C ASN A 69 -3.74 6.64 -2.96
N ASN A 70 -4.23 7.35 -3.98
CA ASN A 70 -5.24 8.39 -3.86
C ASN A 70 -4.81 9.50 -2.87
N GLU A 71 -3.52 9.83 -2.84
CA GLU A 71 -2.96 10.94 -2.05
C GLU A 71 -3.25 12.28 -2.71
N LYS A 72 -3.21 12.33 -4.04
CA LYS A 72 -3.64 13.45 -4.87
C LYS A 72 -4.68 12.97 -5.87
N GLU A 73 -5.69 13.79 -6.10
CA GLU A 73 -6.72 13.51 -7.09
C GLU A 73 -6.12 13.58 -8.50
N LEU A 74 -6.28 12.50 -9.26
CA LEU A 74 -5.84 12.46 -10.65
C LEU A 74 -6.84 13.21 -11.54
N PRO A 75 -6.38 13.96 -12.55
CA PRO A 75 -7.27 14.69 -13.44
C PRO A 75 -8.29 13.78 -14.14
N ASP A 76 -9.54 14.23 -14.28
CA ASP A 76 -10.59 13.49 -15.00
C ASP A 76 -10.20 13.10 -16.43
N ALA A 77 -9.38 13.91 -17.10
CA ALA A 77 -8.84 13.61 -18.42
C ALA A 77 -7.98 12.33 -18.43
N PHE A 78 -7.26 12.07 -17.33
CA PHE A 78 -6.45 10.87 -17.14
C PHE A 78 -7.35 9.66 -16.83
N LEU A 79 -8.25 9.82 -15.86
CA LEU A 79 -9.14 8.74 -15.41
C LEU A 79 -10.03 8.22 -16.54
N ARG A 80 -10.56 9.09 -17.42
CA ARG A 80 -11.40 8.68 -18.55
C ARG A 80 -10.68 7.85 -19.62
N ARG A 81 -9.34 7.80 -19.61
CA ARG A 81 -8.52 6.98 -20.53
C ARG A 81 -8.06 5.67 -19.90
N CYS A 82 -8.37 5.46 -18.62
CA CYS A 82 -7.97 4.29 -17.87
C CYS A 82 -9.19 3.46 -17.46
N PHE A 83 -9.04 2.14 -17.41
CA PHE A 83 -9.99 1.30 -16.70
C PHE A 83 -9.68 1.38 -15.21
N PHE A 84 -10.54 2.06 -14.46
CA PHE A 84 -10.36 2.25 -13.03
C PHE A 84 -10.80 1.01 -12.23
N HIS A 85 -9.89 0.49 -11.40
CA HIS A 85 -10.17 -0.59 -10.47
C HIS A 85 -9.82 -0.17 -9.04
N TYR A 86 -10.83 -0.04 -8.18
CA TYR A 86 -10.64 0.29 -6.77
C TYR A 86 -10.33 -0.95 -5.94
N ILE A 87 -9.13 -0.99 -5.34
CA ILE A 87 -8.72 -2.05 -4.43
C ILE A 87 -9.23 -1.71 -3.03
N LYS A 88 -10.25 -2.45 -2.58
CA LYS A 88 -10.76 -2.33 -1.22
C LYS A 88 -9.73 -2.86 -0.21
N PHE A 89 -9.71 -2.27 0.98
CA PHE A 89 -8.95 -2.83 2.08
C PHE A 89 -9.46 -4.25 2.40
N PRO A 90 -8.57 -5.25 2.63
CA PRO A 90 -8.99 -6.62 2.85
C PRO A 90 -9.93 -6.76 4.05
N ASP A 91 -10.97 -7.58 3.91
CA ASP A 91 -11.78 -8.04 5.03
C ASP A 91 -10.99 -9.05 5.89
N ALA A 92 -11.58 -9.47 7.02
CA ALA A 92 -10.92 -10.39 7.94
C ALA A 92 -10.56 -11.74 7.30
N GLU A 93 -11.40 -12.26 6.40
CA GLU A 93 -11.15 -13.53 5.72
C GLU A 93 -9.99 -13.42 4.73
N THR A 94 -9.99 -12.38 3.89
CA THR A 94 -8.93 -12.11 2.93
C THR A 94 -7.63 -11.79 3.64
N MET A 95 -7.67 -11.01 4.71
CA MET A 95 -6.51 -10.70 5.52
C MET A 95 -5.91 -11.97 6.16
N ALA A 96 -6.73 -12.88 6.68
CA ALA A 96 -6.25 -14.16 7.20
C ALA A 96 -5.54 -14.99 6.11
N LYS A 97 -6.05 -15.00 4.87
CA LYS A 97 -5.39 -15.64 3.73
C LYS A 97 -4.03 -15.00 3.41
N ILE A 98 -3.95 -13.66 3.45
CA ILE A 98 -2.69 -12.94 3.26
C ILE A 98 -1.69 -13.34 4.35
N VAL A 99 -2.10 -13.30 5.62
CA VAL A 99 -1.24 -13.68 6.74
C VAL A 99 -0.77 -15.13 6.63
N ALA A 100 -1.62 -16.06 6.20
CA ALA A 100 -1.25 -17.47 6.03
C ALA A 100 -0.12 -17.68 5.01
N VAL A 101 -0.04 -16.87 3.96
CA VAL A 101 1.06 -16.91 2.97
C VAL A 101 2.38 -16.44 3.60
N HIS A 102 2.34 -15.46 4.49
CA HIS A 102 3.53 -14.91 5.13
C HIS A 102 3.97 -15.68 6.39
N PHE A 103 3.05 -16.34 7.10
CA PHE A 103 3.29 -17.04 8.36
C PHE A 103 2.58 -18.41 8.40
N PRO A 104 3.04 -19.41 7.62
CA PRO A 104 2.36 -20.71 7.51
C PRO A 104 2.30 -21.52 8.81
N GLY A 105 3.09 -21.17 9.84
CA GLY A 105 3.11 -21.83 11.15
C GLY A 105 2.46 -21.04 12.28
N LEU A 106 1.79 -19.92 11.99
CA LEU A 106 1.20 -19.07 13.02
C LEU A 106 0.04 -19.79 13.73
N LYS A 107 0.08 -19.82 15.07
CA LYS A 107 -1.00 -20.38 15.89
C LYS A 107 -2.29 -19.60 15.64
N GLN A 108 -3.39 -20.30 15.36
CA GLN A 108 -4.69 -19.69 15.05
C GLN A 108 -5.22 -18.80 16.18
N GLU A 109 -4.92 -19.14 17.43
CA GLU A 109 -5.29 -18.34 18.60
C GLU A 109 -4.60 -16.97 18.59
N LEU A 110 -3.29 -16.93 18.30
CA LEU A 110 -2.52 -15.70 18.19
C LEU A 110 -2.98 -14.87 16.99
N LEU A 111 -3.25 -15.52 15.86
CA LEU A 111 -3.80 -14.85 14.68
C LEU A 111 -5.15 -14.20 15.00
N GLY A 112 -6.08 -14.93 15.61
CA GLY A 112 -7.40 -14.42 15.97
C GLY A 112 -7.31 -13.23 16.92
N ALA A 113 -6.46 -13.32 17.94
CA ALA A 113 -6.21 -12.23 18.88
C ALA A 113 -5.63 -10.99 18.17
N ALA A 114 -4.58 -11.17 17.37
CA ALA A 114 -3.94 -10.09 16.63
C ALA A 114 -4.88 -9.43 15.62
N MET A 115 -5.65 -10.23 14.86
CA MET A 115 -6.62 -9.73 13.89
C MET A 115 -7.70 -8.87 14.55
N LYS A 116 -8.23 -9.33 15.69
CA LYS A 116 -9.20 -8.55 16.47
C LYS A 116 -8.60 -7.21 16.89
N THR A 117 -7.44 -7.22 17.55
CA THR A 117 -6.75 -6.00 17.98
C THR A 117 -6.45 -5.07 16.81
N PHE A 118 -5.99 -5.60 15.68
CA PHE A 118 -5.67 -4.82 14.49
C PHE A 118 -6.89 -4.07 13.95
N PHE A 119 -8.03 -4.74 13.81
CA PHE A 119 -9.25 -4.09 13.35
C PHE A 119 -9.83 -3.12 14.38
N ASP A 120 -9.74 -3.44 15.67
CA ASP A 120 -10.14 -2.53 16.75
C ASP A 120 -9.33 -1.22 16.65
N VAL A 121 -8.00 -1.31 16.53
CA VAL A 121 -7.12 -0.14 16.33
C VAL A 121 -7.48 0.58 15.03
N ARG A 122 -7.62 -0.13 13.90
CA ARG A 122 -7.91 0.47 12.59
C ARG A 122 -9.23 1.23 12.53
N ASN A 123 -10.22 0.80 13.33
CA ASN A 123 -11.55 1.39 13.38
C ASN A 123 -11.67 2.54 14.39
N LEU A 124 -10.60 2.89 15.09
CA LEU A 124 -10.61 4.02 16.02
C LEU A 124 -10.89 5.34 15.29
N PRO A 125 -11.84 6.15 15.82
CA PRO A 125 -12.10 7.47 15.26
C PRO A 125 -10.92 8.41 15.53
N GLY A 126 -10.61 9.27 14.57
CA GLY A 126 -9.59 10.31 14.70
C GLY A 126 -8.16 9.90 14.35
N LEU A 127 -7.91 8.63 14.02
CA LEU A 127 -6.60 8.23 13.47
C LEU A 127 -6.32 8.95 12.16
N LYS A 128 -5.16 9.60 12.08
CA LYS A 128 -4.70 10.25 10.86
C LYS A 128 -4.32 9.22 9.80
N LYS A 129 -3.52 8.23 10.19
CA LYS A 129 -3.13 7.12 9.32
C LYS A 129 -3.63 5.80 9.89
N LYS A 130 -4.58 5.18 9.20
CA LYS A 130 -5.07 3.85 9.54
C LYS A 130 -3.99 2.79 9.20
N PRO A 131 -3.68 1.85 10.10
CA PRO A 131 -2.65 0.83 9.89
C PRO A 131 -3.00 -0.07 8.69
N SER A 132 -2.06 -0.30 7.76
CA SER A 132 -2.28 -1.12 6.56
C SER A 132 -1.96 -2.60 6.80
N THR A 133 -2.14 -3.41 5.76
CA THR A 133 -1.73 -4.82 5.74
C THR A 133 -0.25 -4.98 6.11
N SER A 134 0.64 -4.11 5.62
CA SER A 134 2.07 -4.20 5.91
C SER A 134 2.37 -3.98 7.39
N GLU A 135 1.71 -3.01 8.04
CA GLU A 135 1.86 -2.80 9.48
C GLU A 135 1.36 -4.00 10.30
N LEU A 136 0.29 -4.68 9.88
CA LEU A 136 -0.15 -5.93 10.52
C LEU A 136 0.92 -7.02 10.41
N LEU A 137 1.46 -7.25 9.21
CA LEU A 137 2.48 -8.28 8.99
C LEU A 137 3.74 -7.99 9.79
N ASP A 138 4.18 -6.73 9.84
CA ASP A 138 5.35 -6.35 10.64
C ASP A 138 5.09 -6.49 12.14
N TRP A 139 3.89 -6.15 12.61
CA TRP A 139 3.51 -6.37 14.00
C TRP A 139 3.49 -7.87 14.35
N LEU A 140 2.95 -8.73 13.49
CA LEU A 140 3.00 -10.18 13.68
C LEU A 140 4.44 -10.72 13.72
N LYS A 141 5.35 -10.23 12.87
CA LYS A 141 6.78 -10.60 12.94
C LYS A 141 7.36 -10.27 14.31
N LEU A 142 7.05 -9.09 14.85
CA LEU A 142 7.55 -8.64 16.13
C LEU A 142 6.99 -9.47 17.29
N LEU A 143 5.69 -9.77 17.28
CA LEU A 143 5.07 -10.63 18.29
C LEU A 143 5.72 -12.02 18.33
N LEU A 144 6.03 -12.58 17.16
CA LEU A 144 6.71 -13.88 17.05
C LEU A 144 8.17 -13.81 17.50
N ALA A 145 8.88 -12.73 17.17
CA ALA A 145 10.28 -12.55 17.54
C ALA A 145 10.46 -12.42 19.07
N GLU A 146 9.50 -11.79 19.74
CA GLU A 146 9.50 -11.58 21.19
C GLU A 146 8.72 -12.67 21.97
N ASP A 147 8.31 -13.75 21.29
CA ASP A 147 7.51 -14.87 21.84
C ASP A 147 6.28 -14.40 22.65
N ILE A 148 5.60 -13.37 22.15
CA ILE A 148 4.44 -12.77 22.81
C ILE A 148 3.23 -13.70 22.67
N PRO A 149 2.64 -14.16 23.79
CA PRO A 149 1.52 -15.09 23.75
C PRO A 149 0.20 -14.36 23.43
N ALA A 150 -0.81 -15.10 22.97
CA ALA A 150 -2.10 -14.52 22.55
C ALA A 150 -2.84 -13.82 23.71
N GLU A 151 -2.64 -14.31 24.93
CA GLU A 151 -3.18 -13.78 26.17
C GLU A 151 -2.62 -12.39 26.50
N ALA A 152 -1.46 -12.01 25.96
CA ALA A 152 -0.94 -10.65 26.11
C ALA A 152 -1.69 -9.64 25.23
N LEU A 153 -2.37 -10.10 24.17
CA LEU A 153 -3.18 -9.27 23.28
C LEU A 153 -4.63 -9.18 23.76
N GLN A 154 -5.07 -10.12 24.58
CA GLN A 154 -6.42 -10.21 25.11
C GLN A 154 -6.43 -9.78 26.58
N SER A 155 -7.11 -8.69 26.93
CA SER A 155 -7.31 -8.40 28.35
C SER A 155 -8.37 -9.35 28.92
N LYS A 156 -8.12 -9.91 30.11
CA LYS A 156 -9.06 -10.81 30.82
C LYS A 156 -10.34 -10.09 31.29
N ASP A 157 -10.40 -8.76 31.19
CA ASP A 157 -11.43 -7.90 31.78
C ASP A 157 -12.31 -7.18 30.73
N GLU A 158 -12.27 -7.58 29.45
CA GLU A 158 -12.89 -6.85 28.31
C GLU A 158 -12.39 -5.39 28.15
N LYS A 159 -11.45 -4.93 28.98
CA LYS A 159 -10.84 -3.60 28.91
C LYS A 159 -9.98 -3.54 27.66
N VAL A 160 -10.15 -2.50 26.85
CA VAL A 160 -9.16 -2.19 25.81
C VAL A 160 -7.82 -1.95 26.52
N ALA A 161 -6.79 -2.66 26.09
CA ALA A 161 -5.43 -2.51 26.57
C ALA A 161 -4.55 -2.05 25.43
N VAL A 162 -3.51 -1.30 25.76
CA VAL A 162 -2.48 -0.96 24.76
C VAL A 162 -1.80 -2.27 24.38
N PRO A 163 -1.90 -2.72 23.11
CA PRO A 163 -1.27 -3.95 22.72
C PRO A 163 0.25 -3.79 22.76
N PRO A 164 0.98 -4.87 23.04
CA PRO A 164 2.44 -4.84 23.01
C PRO A 164 2.90 -4.39 21.62
N LEU A 165 3.94 -3.56 21.58
CA LEU A 165 4.59 -3.10 20.35
C LEU A 165 3.62 -2.35 19.41
N VAL A 166 2.65 -1.61 19.96
CA VAL A 166 1.65 -0.83 19.18
C VAL A 166 2.26 0.14 18.17
N GLY A 167 3.50 0.61 18.39
CA GLY A 167 4.24 1.44 17.43
C GLY A 167 4.54 0.74 16.09
N ALA A 168 4.39 -0.59 16.04
CA ALA A 168 4.40 -1.34 14.78
C ALA A 168 3.15 -1.06 13.93
N LEU A 169 2.00 -0.91 14.59
CA LEU A 169 0.71 -0.59 13.97
C LEU A 169 0.56 0.91 13.70
N LEU A 170 0.86 1.75 14.69
CA LEU A 170 0.70 3.20 14.61
C LEU A 170 2.06 3.87 14.41
N LYS A 171 2.31 4.39 13.20
CA LYS A 171 3.59 5.00 12.81
C LYS A 171 3.72 6.48 13.15
N ASN A 172 2.73 7.08 13.81
CA ASN A 172 2.71 8.49 14.18
C ASN A 172 2.51 8.63 15.69
N GLU A 173 3.36 9.41 16.34
CA GLU A 173 3.30 9.69 17.79
C GLU A 173 1.95 10.26 18.22
N GLN A 174 1.32 11.09 17.38
CA GLN A 174 0.00 11.65 17.67
C GLN A 174 -1.09 10.57 17.71
N ASP A 175 -1.03 9.60 16.80
CA ASP A 175 -1.97 8.49 16.73
C ASP A 175 -1.76 7.54 17.92
N VAL A 176 -0.50 7.30 18.32
CA VAL A 176 -0.15 6.54 19.53
C VAL A 176 -0.70 7.22 20.78
N SER A 177 -0.43 8.53 20.97
CA SER A 177 -0.90 9.29 22.13
C SER A 177 -2.42 9.37 22.19
N LEU A 178 -3.09 9.53 21.04
CA LEU A 178 -4.55 9.50 20.96
C LEU A 178 -5.09 8.14 21.43
N PHE A 179 -4.51 7.05 20.92
CA PHE A 179 -4.92 5.71 21.29
C PHE A 179 -4.74 5.45 22.79
N GLU A 180 -3.59 5.78 23.36
CA GLU A 180 -3.32 5.64 24.79
C GLU A 180 -4.34 6.41 25.66
N LYS A 181 -4.67 7.65 25.27
CA LYS A 181 -5.69 8.46 25.96
C LYS A 181 -7.07 7.80 25.91
N LEU A 182 -7.48 7.30 24.75
CA LEU A 182 -8.78 6.62 24.59
C LEU A 182 -8.86 5.36 25.45
N VAL A 183 -7.80 4.57 25.47
CA VAL A 183 -7.67 3.38 26.33
C VAL A 183 -7.76 3.77 27.81
N PHE A 184 -7.08 4.85 28.23
CA PHE A 184 -7.11 5.34 29.60
C PHE A 184 -8.51 5.84 30.01
N MET A 185 -9.19 6.60 29.14
CA MET A 185 -10.54 7.11 29.41
C MET A 185 -11.57 5.99 29.56
N GLN A 186 -11.52 4.95 28.72
CA GLN A 186 -12.42 3.80 28.84
C GLN A 186 -12.19 2.99 30.12
N ARG A 187 -10.97 3.00 30.66
CA ARG A 187 -10.66 2.39 31.96
C ARG A 187 -11.21 3.18 33.15
N HIS A 188 -11.37 4.51 33.02
CA HIS A 188 -11.78 5.40 34.11
C HIS A 188 -13.25 5.86 34.08
N ASN A 189 -13.94 5.82 32.93
CA ASN A 189 -15.35 6.22 32.80
C ASN A 189 -16.36 5.15 33.28
N ARG A 190 -16.00 4.36 34.29
CA ARG A 190 -16.91 3.46 35.00
C ARG A 190 -16.66 3.52 36.50
#